data_AF-D8RMX1-F1
#
_entry.id   AF-D8RMX1-F1
#
_cell.length_a   1.000
_cell.length_b   1.000
_cell.length_c   1.000
_cell.angle_alpha   90.00
_cell.angle_beta   90.00
_cell.angle_gamma   90.00
#
_symmetry.space_group_name_H-M   'P 1'
#
loop_
_entity.id
_entity.type
_entity.pdbx_description
1 polymer ?
#
loop_
_entity_poly.entity_id
_entity_poly.type
_entity_poly.pdbx_seq_one_letter_code
_entity_poly.pdbx_strand_id
1 'polypeptide(L)'
;MMLLATNPTWQERARAEVGMVLNETLRLYPPAVFLVRTAMEDTKLGNLIVPEGTGVLVPILSILHDKEVWGEDANEFNPQRFADGVANASKHPFAFLPFSHRPRVCLGQGFALMEAKVALTMILHRFSLEISPIQMPHTGICIQERGCCHQVLDWHCIEELFSHLDPALLAMPANGDVPGETICIKAISNLIVRMGSLKT
;
A
#
# COMPACT_ATOMS: atom_id res chain seq x y z
N MET A 1 -12.07 9.16 -2.69
CA MET A 1 -12.98 10.34 -2.64
C MET A 1 -12.20 11.63 -2.44
N MET A 2 -11.44 11.79 -1.35
CA MET A 2 -10.61 12.99 -1.12
C MET A 2 -9.67 13.32 -2.28
N LEU A 3 -8.95 12.32 -2.81
CA LEU A 3 -8.04 12.48 -3.95
C LEU A 3 -8.72 13.02 -5.23
N LEU A 4 -10.01 12.74 -5.43
CA LEU A 4 -10.74 13.27 -6.58
C LEU A 4 -11.23 14.69 -6.33
N ALA A 5 -11.65 15.01 -5.10
CA ALA A 5 -12.04 16.36 -4.72
C ALA A 5 -10.85 17.35 -4.78
N THR A 6 -9.62 16.88 -4.48
CA THR A 6 -8.39 17.66 -4.62
C THR A 6 -7.86 17.70 -6.06
N ASN A 7 -8.33 16.83 -6.95
CA ASN A 7 -7.89 16.74 -8.34
C ASN A 7 -9.10 16.75 -9.31
N PRO A 8 -9.70 17.92 -9.59
CA PRO A 8 -10.91 18.03 -10.41
C PRO A 8 -10.76 17.44 -11.82
N THR A 9 -9.57 17.55 -12.42
CA THR A 9 -9.26 16.96 -13.72
C THR A 9 -9.43 15.45 -13.73
N TRP A 10 -9.00 14.79 -12.65
CA TRP A 10 -9.17 13.35 -12.50
C TRP A 10 -10.59 12.99 -12.13
N GLN A 11 -11.36 13.85 -11.47
CA GLN A 11 -12.77 13.59 -11.18
C GLN A 11 -13.62 13.49 -12.45
N GLU A 12 -13.35 14.32 -13.46
CA GLU A 12 -14.02 14.26 -14.77
C GLU A 12 -13.64 12.97 -15.53
N ARG A 13 -12.35 12.65 -15.56
CA ARG A 13 -11.81 11.46 -16.24
C ARG A 13 -12.15 10.16 -15.53
N ALA A 14 -12.28 10.19 -14.20
CA ALA A 14 -12.53 9.01 -13.36
C ALA A 14 -13.77 8.23 -13.80
N ARG A 15 -14.77 8.89 -14.41
CA ARG A 15 -15.96 8.22 -14.95
C ARG A 15 -15.63 7.21 -16.05
N ALA A 16 -14.65 7.50 -16.91
CA ALA A 16 -14.20 6.59 -17.96
C ALA A 16 -13.02 5.71 -17.51
N GLU A 17 -12.27 6.18 -16.50
CA GLU A 17 -10.95 5.63 -16.13
C GLU A 17 -10.90 5.12 -14.67
N VAL A 18 -12.05 4.66 -14.13
CA VAL A 18 -12.23 4.23 -12.72
C VAL A 18 -11.12 3.29 -12.24
N GLY A 19 -10.68 2.36 -13.09
CA GLY A 19 -9.64 1.38 -12.75
C GLY A 19 -8.29 2.02 -12.43
N MET A 20 -7.87 3.01 -13.21
CA MET A 20 -6.58 3.68 -13.02
C MET A 20 -6.59 4.53 -11.73
N VAL A 21 -7.70 5.24 -11.51
CA VAL A 21 -7.93 6.03 -10.29
C VAL A 21 -7.89 5.14 -9.04
N LEU A 22 -8.54 3.98 -9.09
CA LEU A 22 -8.53 3.03 -7.98
C LEU A 22 -7.15 2.44 -7.73
N ASN A 23 -6.42 2.05 -8.77
CA ASN A 23 -5.08 1.50 -8.62
C ASN A 23 -4.11 2.52 -7.99
N GLU A 24 -4.17 3.79 -8.43
CA GLU A 24 -3.34 4.83 -7.85
C GLU A 24 -3.77 5.18 -6.41
N THR A 25 -5.07 5.15 -6.13
CA THR A 25 -5.56 5.28 -4.76
C THR A 25 -5.02 4.17 -3.86
N LEU A 26 -5.03 2.92 -4.33
CA LEU A 26 -4.49 1.78 -3.59
C LEU A 26 -2.96 1.81 -3.46
N ARG A 27 -2.26 2.47 -4.37
CA ARG A 27 -0.80 2.67 -4.29
C ARG A 27 -0.46 3.63 -3.16
N LEU A 28 -1.10 4.80 -3.14
CA LEU A 28 -0.87 5.83 -2.12
C LEU A 28 -1.44 5.43 -0.76
N TYR A 29 -2.60 4.79 -0.74
CA TYR A 29 -3.32 4.42 0.47
C TYR A 29 -3.69 2.93 0.43
N PRO A 30 -2.70 2.03 0.59
CA PRO A 30 -2.94 0.60 0.58
C PRO A 30 -3.74 0.15 1.82
N PRO A 31 -4.56 -0.90 1.71
CA PRO A 31 -5.30 -1.46 2.85
C PRO A 31 -4.39 -2.00 3.98
N ALA A 32 -3.17 -2.40 3.65
CA ALA A 32 -2.17 -2.86 4.60
C ALA A 32 -0.84 -2.14 4.36
N VAL A 33 -0.22 -1.65 5.43
CA VAL A 33 1.02 -0.87 5.37
C VAL A 33 2.29 -1.74 5.42
N PHE A 34 2.20 -2.93 6.01
CA PHE A 34 3.24 -3.96 5.99
C PHE A 34 2.64 -5.37 6.04
N LEU A 35 3.46 -6.38 5.74
CA LEU A 35 3.16 -7.79 5.97
C LEU A 35 4.30 -8.43 6.77
N VAL A 36 3.98 -9.45 7.56
CA VAL A 36 4.99 -10.30 8.19
C VAL A 36 4.93 -11.69 7.56
N ARG A 37 6.10 -12.27 7.32
CA ARG A 37 6.30 -13.65 6.87
C ARG A 37 7.27 -14.33 7.83
N THR A 38 7.10 -15.62 8.09
CA THR A 38 8.06 -16.37 8.89
C THR A 38 8.85 -17.29 7.96
N ALA A 39 10.17 -17.30 8.10
CA ALA A 39 11.02 -18.25 7.41
C ALA A 39 10.74 -19.66 7.96
N MET A 40 10.31 -20.58 7.10
CA MET A 40 10.00 -21.96 7.49
C MET A 40 11.23 -22.88 7.47
N GLU A 41 12.33 -22.37 6.90
CA GLU A 41 13.64 -23.00 6.80
C GLU A 41 14.68 -21.88 6.61
N ASP A 42 15.95 -22.19 6.81
CA ASP A 42 17.06 -21.28 6.54
C ASP A 42 17.00 -20.77 5.08
N THR A 43 16.62 -19.51 4.92
CA THR A 43 16.29 -18.92 3.62
C THR A 43 17.32 -17.87 3.23
N LYS A 44 17.92 -18.00 2.06
CA LYS A 44 18.84 -16.98 1.53
C LYS A 44 18.04 -15.83 0.89
N LEU A 45 18.12 -14.64 1.48
CA LEU A 45 17.54 -13.41 0.96
C LEU A 45 18.64 -12.49 0.42
N GLY A 46 18.96 -12.66 -0.86
CA GLY A 46 20.06 -11.93 -1.51
C GLY A 46 21.40 -12.37 -0.95
N ASN A 47 22.09 -11.49 -0.22
CA ASN A 47 23.34 -11.83 0.44
C ASN A 47 23.16 -12.21 1.92
N LEU A 48 21.93 -12.17 2.44
CA LEU A 48 21.60 -12.49 3.82
C LEU A 48 21.09 -13.92 3.93
N ILE A 49 21.42 -14.60 5.04
CA ILE A 49 20.79 -15.86 5.43
C ILE A 49 19.81 -15.53 6.55
N VAL A 50 18.55 -15.89 6.35
CA VAL A 50 17.46 -15.72 7.31
C VAL A 50 17.20 -17.07 7.95
N PRO A 51 17.50 -17.26 9.25
CA PRO A 51 17.30 -18.55 9.91
C PRO A 51 15.83 -18.97 9.97
N GLU A 52 15.58 -20.28 10.04
CA GLU A 52 14.26 -20.83 10.35
C GLU A 52 13.64 -20.17 11.59
N GLY A 53 12.33 -19.91 11.54
CA GLY A 53 11.58 -19.27 12.62
C GLY A 53 11.65 -17.75 12.63
N THR A 54 12.50 -17.13 11.81
CA THR A 54 12.69 -15.67 11.80
C THR A 54 11.52 -14.97 11.09
N GLY A 55 10.97 -13.93 11.73
CA GLY A 55 9.99 -13.02 11.14
C GLY A 55 10.66 -12.02 10.17
N VAL A 56 10.14 -11.95 8.95
CA VAL A 56 10.54 -11.01 7.89
C VAL A 56 9.39 -10.04 7.67
N LEU A 57 9.65 -8.75 7.96
CA LEU A 57 8.72 -7.68 7.64
C LEU A 57 8.90 -7.21 6.19
N VAL A 58 7.79 -7.13 5.47
CA VAL A 58 7.69 -6.57 4.13
C VAL A 58 7.00 -5.21 4.22
N PRO A 59 7.74 -4.10 4.03
CA PRO A 59 7.17 -2.75 4.17
C PRO A 59 6.46 -2.34 2.89
N ILE A 60 5.19 -2.75 2.73
CA ILE A 60 4.37 -2.44 1.54
C ILE A 60 4.38 -0.93 1.25
N LEU A 61 4.10 -0.13 2.27
CA LEU A 61 3.91 1.31 2.10
C LEU A 61 5.18 2.01 1.59
N SER A 62 6.34 1.63 2.12
CA SER A 62 7.63 2.13 1.66
C SER A 62 7.93 1.72 0.22
N ILE A 63 7.62 0.48 -0.17
CA ILE A 63 7.81 0.01 -1.55
C ILE A 63 6.91 0.76 -2.53
N LEU A 64 5.67 1.04 -2.14
CA LEU A 64 4.69 1.73 -2.99
C LEU A 64 5.00 3.22 -3.21
N HIS A 65 5.85 3.81 -2.37
CA HIS A 65 6.28 5.21 -2.45
C HIS A 65 7.78 5.38 -2.75
N ASP A 66 8.48 4.26 -3.01
CA ASP A 66 9.90 4.29 -3.34
C ASP A 66 10.10 4.98 -4.69
N LYS A 67 10.75 6.15 -4.67
CA LYS A 67 11.05 6.94 -5.87
C LYS A 67 11.95 6.21 -6.85
N GLU A 68 12.81 5.31 -6.39
CA GLU A 68 13.63 4.50 -7.28
C GLU A 68 12.77 3.56 -8.12
N VAL A 69 11.63 3.12 -7.59
CA VAL A 69 10.72 2.16 -8.23
C VAL A 69 9.60 2.87 -9.00
N TRP A 70 9.01 3.91 -8.42
CA TRP A 70 7.81 4.59 -8.92
C TRP A 70 8.06 5.93 -9.60
N GLY A 71 9.28 6.47 -9.53
CA GLY A 71 9.66 7.76 -10.10
C GLY A 71 9.64 8.89 -9.08
N GLU A 72 10.11 10.08 -9.47
CA GLU A 72 10.16 11.25 -8.58
C GLU A 72 8.76 11.70 -8.09
N ASP A 73 7.74 11.43 -8.89
CA ASP A 73 6.32 11.69 -8.61
C ASP A 73 5.67 10.59 -7.74
N ALA A 74 6.46 9.73 -7.08
CA ALA A 74 5.93 8.61 -6.27
C ALA A 74 4.97 9.06 -5.16
N ASN A 75 5.09 10.28 -4.64
CA ASN A 75 4.18 10.79 -3.61
C ASN A 75 3.00 11.59 -4.20
N GLU A 76 2.93 11.70 -5.52
CA GLU A 76 1.87 12.42 -6.22
C GLU A 76 0.77 11.47 -6.68
N PHE A 77 -0.45 11.97 -6.72
CA PHE A 77 -1.59 11.24 -7.28
C PHE A 77 -1.57 11.35 -8.80
N ASN A 78 -1.04 10.33 -9.47
CA ASN A 78 -0.94 10.26 -10.92
C ASN A 78 -1.50 8.94 -11.48
N PRO A 79 -2.84 8.81 -11.64
CA PRO A 79 -3.46 7.64 -12.25
C PRO A 79 -2.96 7.28 -13.66
N GLN A 80 -2.40 8.23 -14.42
CA GLN A 80 -1.91 7.99 -15.77
C GLN A 80 -0.82 6.91 -15.81
N ARG A 81 -0.11 6.68 -14.71
CA ARG A 81 0.91 5.61 -14.61
C ARG A 81 0.35 4.21 -14.90
N PHE A 82 -0.95 4.00 -14.72
CA PHE A 82 -1.60 2.71 -14.97
C PHE A 82 -2.18 2.56 -16.38
N ALA A 83 -1.94 3.51 -17.29
CA ALA A 83 -2.48 3.49 -18.66
C ALA A 83 -2.09 2.22 -19.44
N ASP A 84 -0.85 1.79 -19.31
CA ASP A 84 -0.32 0.58 -19.97
C ASP A 84 -0.45 -0.67 -19.09
N GLY A 85 -1.31 -0.62 -18.08
CA GLY A 85 -1.58 -1.71 -17.14
C GLY A 85 -0.62 -1.76 -15.94
N VAL A 86 -1.03 -2.53 -14.92
CA VAL A 86 -0.33 -2.63 -13.62
C VAL A 86 1.13 -3.09 -13.75
N ALA A 87 1.41 -4.01 -14.67
CA ALA A 87 2.77 -4.55 -14.85
C ALA A 87 3.78 -3.50 -15.34
N ASN A 88 3.30 -2.46 -16.04
CA ASN A 88 4.12 -1.39 -16.62
C ASN A 88 4.08 -0.10 -15.79
N ALA A 89 3.34 -0.08 -14.68
CA ALA A 89 3.09 1.13 -13.90
C ALA A 89 4.29 1.59 -13.04
N SER A 90 5.31 0.75 -12.92
CA SER A 90 6.55 1.05 -12.19
C SER A 90 7.73 0.39 -12.90
N LYS A 91 8.96 0.72 -12.48
CA LYS A 91 10.18 0.08 -13.02
C LYS A 91 10.23 -1.42 -12.73
N HIS A 92 9.39 -1.92 -11.82
CA HIS A 92 9.39 -3.31 -11.44
C HIS A 92 7.99 -3.96 -11.44
N PRO A 93 7.77 -5.04 -12.20
CA PRO A 93 6.43 -5.59 -12.43
C PRO A 93 5.73 -6.12 -11.16
N PHE A 94 6.48 -6.41 -10.10
CA PHE A 94 5.97 -6.91 -8.81
C PHE A 94 5.91 -5.84 -7.71
N ALA A 95 6.21 -4.57 -8.01
CA ALA A 95 6.20 -3.51 -7.00
C ALA A 95 4.79 -3.03 -6.63
N PHE A 96 3.76 -3.33 -7.42
CA PHE A 96 2.38 -3.04 -7.06
C PHE A 96 1.77 -4.20 -6.28
N LEU A 97 1.81 -4.11 -4.95
CA LEU A 97 1.36 -5.17 -4.02
C LEU A 97 0.37 -4.71 -2.93
N PRO A 98 -0.66 -3.87 -3.22
CA PRO A 98 -1.58 -3.37 -2.19
C PRO A 98 -2.41 -4.48 -1.52
N PHE A 99 -2.54 -5.64 -2.18
CA PHE A 99 -3.23 -6.83 -1.68
C PHE A 99 -2.28 -8.02 -1.49
N SER A 100 -0.99 -7.74 -1.29
CA SER A 100 0.10 -8.71 -1.39
C SER A 100 0.25 -9.28 -2.81
N HIS A 101 1.15 -10.24 -2.95
CA HIS A 101 1.35 -11.02 -4.17
C HIS A 101 1.40 -12.51 -3.82
N ARG A 102 1.32 -13.36 -4.85
CA ARG A 102 1.27 -14.83 -4.75
C ARG A 102 2.35 -15.40 -3.80
N PRO A 103 2.13 -16.57 -3.16
CA PRO A 103 0.91 -17.39 -3.16
C PRO A 103 -0.16 -16.92 -2.16
N ARG A 104 0.16 -15.95 -1.30
CA ARG A 104 -0.72 -15.46 -0.23
C ARG A 104 -1.34 -14.10 -0.60
N VAL A 105 -1.84 -14.00 -1.83
CA VAL A 105 -2.61 -12.84 -2.28
C VAL A 105 -3.94 -12.75 -1.52
N CYS A 106 -4.41 -11.54 -1.24
CA CYS A 106 -5.70 -11.35 -0.59
C CYS A 106 -6.82 -12.01 -1.41
N LEU A 107 -7.48 -13.02 -0.83
CA LEU A 107 -8.62 -13.69 -1.46
C LEU A 107 -9.77 -12.71 -1.76
N GLY A 108 -9.90 -11.65 -0.97
CA GLY A 108 -10.91 -10.60 -1.15
C GLY A 108 -10.57 -9.55 -2.21
N GLN A 109 -9.40 -9.60 -2.85
CA GLN A 109 -8.97 -8.56 -3.81
C GLN A 109 -9.97 -8.36 -4.94
N GLY A 110 -10.46 -9.44 -5.56
CA GLY A 110 -11.42 -9.35 -6.66
C GLY A 110 -12.74 -8.72 -6.25
N PHE A 111 -13.23 -9.08 -5.06
CA PHE A 111 -14.45 -8.55 -4.48
C PHE A 111 -14.30 -7.05 -4.13
N ALA A 112 -13.24 -6.68 -3.42
CA ALA A 112 -12.96 -5.30 -3.04
C ALA A 112 -12.83 -4.37 -4.26
N LEU A 113 -12.12 -4.81 -5.31
CA LEU A 113 -11.99 -4.02 -6.54
C LEU A 113 -13.33 -3.89 -7.29
N MET A 114 -14.18 -4.92 -7.28
CA MET A 114 -15.50 -4.86 -7.89
C MET A 114 -16.41 -3.87 -7.14
N GLU A 115 -16.49 -3.99 -5.81
CA GLU A 115 -17.29 -3.10 -4.98
C GLU A 115 -16.82 -1.65 -5.10
N ALA A 116 -15.50 -1.41 -5.02
CA ALA A 116 -14.94 -0.07 -5.13
C ALA A 116 -15.24 0.57 -6.49
N LYS A 117 -15.18 -0.21 -7.59
CA LYS A 117 -15.55 0.27 -8.93
C LYS A 117 -17.02 0.67 -9.00
N VAL A 118 -17.92 -0.19 -8.53
CA VAL A 118 -19.36 0.08 -8.55
C VAL A 118 -19.69 1.29 -7.69
N ALA A 119 -19.22 1.31 -6.45
CA ALA A 119 -19.45 2.41 -5.51
C ALA A 119 -18.92 3.74 -6.07
N LEU A 120 -17.67 3.78 -6.55
CA LEU A 120 -17.07 4.99 -7.08
C LEU A 120 -17.82 5.48 -8.33
N THR A 121 -18.17 4.58 -9.25
CA THR A 121 -18.94 4.93 -10.45
C THR A 121 -20.32 5.50 -10.09
N MET A 122 -21.02 4.86 -9.16
CA MET A 122 -22.34 5.31 -8.71
C MET A 122 -22.29 6.70 -8.07
N ILE A 123 -21.25 6.97 -7.27
CA ILE A 123 -21.06 8.28 -6.66
C ILE A 123 -20.75 9.32 -7.74
N LEU A 124 -19.77 9.07 -8.61
CA LEU A 124 -19.35 10.02 -9.65
C LEU A 124 -20.44 10.29 -10.70
N HIS A 125 -21.37 9.36 -10.89
CA HIS A 125 -22.51 9.55 -11.79
C HIS A 125 -23.57 10.49 -11.21
N ARG A 126 -23.76 10.50 -9.89
CA ARG A 126 -24.83 11.25 -9.22
C ARG A 126 -24.36 12.53 -8.54
N PHE A 127 -23.08 12.61 -8.20
CA PHE A 127 -22.52 13.66 -7.37
C PHE A 127 -21.24 14.23 -7.96
N SER A 128 -21.03 15.52 -7.73
CA SER A 128 -19.73 16.19 -7.86
C SER A 128 -19.14 16.32 -6.46
N LEU A 129 -17.84 16.10 -6.35
CA LEU A 129 -17.08 16.19 -5.11
C LEU A 129 -16.38 17.53 -5.01
N GLU A 130 -16.45 18.17 -3.85
CA GLU A 130 -15.74 19.39 -3.53
C GLU A 130 -15.19 19.29 -2.10
N ILE A 131 -14.10 20.00 -1.83
CA ILE A 131 -13.52 20.05 -0.49
C ILE A 131 -14.30 21.07 0.33
N SER A 132 -14.78 20.67 1.50
CA SER A 132 -15.37 21.59 2.45
C SER A 132 -14.29 22.55 2.99
N PRO A 133 -14.54 23.86 3.08
CA PRO A 133 -13.61 24.83 3.66
C PRO A 133 -13.39 24.65 5.16
N ILE A 134 -14.17 23.79 5.83
CA ILE A 134 -13.99 23.46 7.24
C ILE A 134 -12.93 22.36 7.34
N GLN A 135 -11.68 22.80 7.43
CA GLN A 135 -10.57 21.93 7.79
C GLN A 135 -10.69 21.62 9.29
N MET A 136 -11.40 20.54 9.62
CA MET A 136 -11.31 20.01 10.97
C MET A 136 -9.84 19.63 11.23
N PRO A 137 -9.27 19.93 12.41
CA PRO A 137 -7.86 19.65 12.73
C PRO A 137 -7.51 18.14 12.80
N HIS A 138 -8.42 17.28 12.34
CA HIS A 138 -8.20 15.87 12.13
C HIS A 138 -8.66 15.52 10.71
N THR A 139 -7.68 15.15 9.87
CA THR A 139 -7.86 14.70 8.50
C THR A 139 -8.63 13.37 8.49
N GLY A 140 -9.96 13.43 8.48
CA GLY A 140 -10.85 12.28 8.47
C GLY A 140 -12.10 12.57 7.65
N ILE A 141 -12.49 11.62 6.78
CA ILE A 141 -13.72 11.71 6.00
C ILE A 141 -14.90 11.36 6.93
N CYS A 142 -15.75 12.34 7.23
CA CYS A 142 -17.10 12.07 7.72
C CYS A 142 -18.02 11.84 6.51
N ILE A 143 -18.37 10.59 6.20
CA ILE A 143 -19.64 10.34 5.52
C ILE A 143 -20.70 10.49 6.61
N GLN A 144 -21.46 11.58 6.55
CA GLN A 144 -22.50 11.86 7.53
C GLN A 144 -23.68 10.93 7.30
N GLU A 145 -23.56 9.71 7.85
CA GLU A 145 -24.64 8.93 8.44
C GLU A 145 -23.98 7.82 9.29
N ARG A 146 -23.89 8.07 10.61
CA ARG A 146 -23.44 7.12 11.67
C ARG A 146 -21.92 6.95 11.87
N GLY A 147 -21.27 8.03 12.31
CA GLY A 147 -20.43 8.01 13.53
C GLY A 147 -19.27 7.03 13.66
N CYS A 148 -18.54 6.66 12.60
CA CYS A 148 -17.31 5.87 12.74
C CYS A 148 -16.18 6.46 11.90
N CYS A 149 -15.17 7.06 12.55
CA CYS A 149 -13.95 7.57 11.92
C CYS A 149 -12.90 6.46 11.84
N HIS A 150 -12.43 6.13 10.63
CA HIS A 150 -11.16 5.42 10.42
C HIS A 150 -10.08 6.43 10.02
N GLN A 151 -8.89 6.33 10.63
CA GLN A 151 -7.75 7.21 10.37
C GLN A 151 -7.23 7.07 8.94
N VAL A 152 -7.06 8.19 8.23
CA VAL A 152 -6.20 8.29 7.05
C VAL A 152 -4.86 8.83 7.55
N LEU A 153 -3.81 8.04 7.46
CA LEU A 153 -2.46 8.46 7.86
C LEU A 153 -1.90 9.43 6.82
N ASP A 154 -1.44 10.59 7.27
CA ASP A 154 -0.64 11.55 6.48
C ASP A 154 0.78 10.99 6.23
N TRP A 155 1.41 11.32 5.09
CA TRP A 155 2.74 10.83 4.70
C TRP A 155 3.83 11.23 5.71
N HIS A 156 3.78 12.45 6.24
CA HIS A 156 4.68 12.88 7.32
C HIS A 156 4.50 12.01 8.58
N CYS A 157 3.26 11.65 8.91
CA CYS A 157 2.94 10.81 10.05
C CYS A 157 3.37 9.35 9.81
N ILE A 158 3.38 8.87 8.57
CA ILE A 158 3.89 7.55 8.17
C ILE A 158 5.42 7.49 8.30
N GLU A 159 6.14 8.50 7.82
CA GLU A 159 7.60 8.58 7.97
C GLU A 159 8.01 8.63 9.46
N GLU A 160 7.24 9.36 10.28
CA GLU A 160 7.38 9.34 11.74
C GLU A 160 7.02 7.97 12.35
N LEU A 161 5.98 7.28 11.86
CA LEU A 161 5.61 5.95 12.34
C LEU A 161 6.74 4.93 12.09
N PHE A 162 7.42 5.02 10.94
CA PHE A 162 8.57 4.17 10.62
C PHE A 162 9.89 4.62 11.27
N SER A 163 10.03 5.89 11.65
CA SER A 163 11.21 6.39 12.38
C SER A 163 11.12 6.13 13.88
N HIS A 164 9.90 6.04 14.43
CA HIS A 164 9.61 5.73 15.83
C HIS A 164 9.25 4.25 16.09
N LEU A 165 9.17 3.43 15.03
CA LEU A 165 9.10 1.98 15.16
C LEU A 165 10.41 1.49 15.79
N ASP A 166 10.39 1.34 17.12
CA ASP A 166 11.45 0.69 17.88
C ASP A 166 11.73 -0.68 17.24
N PRO A 167 12.97 -0.99 16.85
CA PRO A 167 13.35 -2.32 16.38
C PRO A 167 12.87 -3.46 17.31
N ALA A 168 12.68 -3.17 18.61
CA ALA A 168 12.12 -4.12 19.57
C ALA A 168 10.59 -4.30 19.49
N LEU A 169 9.80 -3.33 19.01
CA LEU A 169 8.35 -3.49 18.81
C LEU A 169 7.99 -4.32 17.56
N LEU A 170 9.00 -4.65 16.74
CA LEU A 170 8.91 -5.60 15.63
C LEU A 170 9.11 -7.05 16.05
N ALA A 171 9.31 -7.30 17.35
CA ALA A 171 9.25 -8.64 17.93
C ALA A 171 7.81 -8.94 18.34
N MET A 172 7.01 -9.48 17.41
CA MET A 172 5.87 -10.31 17.82
C MET A 172 6.37 -11.77 17.88
N PRO A 173 6.61 -12.33 19.07
CA PRO A 173 7.08 -13.71 19.19
C PRO A 173 5.95 -14.66 18.78
N ALA A 174 6.23 -15.60 17.89
CA ALA A 174 5.29 -16.69 17.58
C ALA A 174 5.20 -17.70 18.73
N ASN A 175 6.20 -17.78 19.61
CA ASN A 175 6.20 -18.52 20.87
C ASN A 175 7.30 -17.92 21.77
N GLY A 176 7.04 -17.82 23.07
CA GLY A 176 8.00 -17.24 24.02
C GLY A 176 9.24 -18.10 24.19
N ASP A 177 10.35 -17.69 23.58
CA ASP A 177 11.73 -17.84 24.07
C ASP A 177 12.65 -16.92 23.22
N VAL A 178 13.54 -16.18 23.88
CA VAL A 178 14.45 -15.13 23.33
C VAL A 178 15.76 -15.76 22.80
N PRO A 179 16.61 -15.14 21.94
CA PRO A 179 16.50 -13.92 21.13
C PRO A 179 16.77 -14.19 19.62
N GLY A 180 15.76 -14.03 18.77
CA GLY A 180 15.94 -13.93 17.31
C GLY A 180 15.76 -12.50 16.87
N GLU A 181 16.82 -11.85 16.41
CA GLU A 181 16.77 -10.48 15.88
C GLU A 181 15.76 -10.39 14.71
N THR A 182 14.68 -9.63 14.88
CA THR A 182 13.85 -9.24 13.75
C THR A 182 14.68 -8.32 12.87
N ILE A 183 15.12 -8.82 11.72
CA ILE A 183 15.86 -7.99 10.77
C ILE A 183 14.86 -7.03 10.12
N CYS A 184 14.86 -5.77 10.55
CA CYS A 184 14.10 -4.70 9.93
C CYS A 184 14.82 -4.25 8.65
N ILE A 185 14.68 -5.05 7.59
CA ILE A 185 15.50 -4.90 6.39
C ILE A 185 14.94 -3.76 5.52
N LYS A 186 15.40 -2.53 5.78
CA LYS A 186 15.30 -1.38 4.86
C LYS A 186 15.94 -1.66 3.49
N ALA A 187 16.72 -2.74 3.36
CA ALA A 187 17.36 -3.19 2.12
C ALA A 187 16.51 -4.14 1.23
N ILE A 188 15.24 -4.41 1.55
CA ILE A 188 14.38 -5.32 0.74
C ILE A 188 13.64 -4.60 -0.40
N SER A 189 13.64 -3.26 -0.53
CA SER A 189 12.95 -2.64 -1.68
C SER A 189 13.49 -3.18 -3.01
N ASN A 190 14.81 -3.40 -3.10
CA ASN A 190 15.49 -4.04 -4.23
C ASN A 190 15.45 -5.58 -4.24
N LEU A 191 14.94 -6.22 -3.18
CA LEU A 191 15.04 -7.67 -2.96
C LEU A 191 13.68 -8.39 -3.05
N ILE A 192 12.58 -7.77 -2.60
CA ILE A 192 11.20 -8.22 -2.89
C ILE A 192 10.94 -8.19 -4.40
N VAL A 193 11.51 -7.21 -5.09
CA VAL A 193 11.39 -7.14 -6.54
C VAL A 193 12.09 -8.33 -7.21
N ARG A 194 13.22 -8.82 -6.69
CA ARG A 194 13.87 -10.05 -7.19
C ARG A 194 13.14 -11.36 -6.83
N MET A 195 12.28 -11.37 -5.82
CA MET A 195 11.59 -12.58 -5.35
C MET A 195 10.44 -13.05 -6.26
N GLY A 196 10.01 -12.26 -7.25
CA GLY A 196 9.05 -12.69 -8.28
C GLY A 196 9.54 -13.83 -9.20
N SER A 197 10.78 -14.32 -9.00
CA SER A 197 11.42 -15.37 -9.79
C SER A 197 11.70 -16.67 -9.01
N LEU A 198 11.37 -16.74 -7.71
CA LEU A 198 11.56 -17.98 -6.95
C LEU A 198 10.39 -18.93 -7.23
N LYS A 199 10.67 -19.89 -8.14
CA LYS A 199 9.89 -21.12 -8.30
C LYS A 199 9.78 -21.81 -6.94
N THR A 200 8.55 -21.95 -6.44
CA THR A 200 8.16 -23.09 -5.62
C THR A 200 8.22 -24.37 -6.45
#